data_AF-A0A956SFZ7-F1
#
_entry.id   AF-A0A956SFZ7-F1
#
_cell.length_a   1.000
_cell.length_b   1.000
_cell.length_c   1.000
_cell.angle_alpha   90.00
_cell.angle_beta   90.00
_cell.angle_gamma   90.00
#
_symmetry.space_group_name_H-M   'P 1'
#
loop_
_entity.id
_entity.type
_entity.pdbx_description
1 polymer ?
#
loop_
_entity_poly.entity_id
_entity_poly.type
_entity_poly.pdbx_seq_one_letter_code
_entity_poly.pdbx_strand_id
1 'polypeptide(L)'
;MKGETGAVTFLQRFGGALNLHPHFHSVLPDGLFVPVRGREELEFEALPAPSAEEVVALTEKIARRITKRVRRLVEAEREEGRLLEETAQRLESTLLQSMRVPVPEARLLFGSESDHESEGSERSGPGRPRLC
;
A
#
# COMPACT_ATOMS: atom_id res chain seq x y z
N MET A 1 -23.35 -37.35 -13.74
CA MET A 1 -22.88 -38.42 -12.85
C MET A 1 -22.76 -37.88 -11.43
N LYS A 2 -23.00 -38.71 -10.41
CA LYS A 2 -22.70 -38.36 -9.01
C LYS A 2 -21.41 -39.09 -8.63
N GLY A 3 -20.29 -38.37 -8.59
CA GLY A 3 -18.99 -38.88 -8.19
C GLY A 3 -18.18 -37.75 -7.58
N GLU A 4 -17.17 -38.11 -6.78
CA GLU A 4 -16.34 -37.14 -6.05
C GLU A 4 -14.91 -37.16 -6.60
N THR A 5 -14.26 -36.00 -6.61
CA THR A 5 -12.82 -35.91 -6.91
C THR A 5 -12.00 -36.40 -5.71
N GLY A 6 -10.74 -36.80 -5.95
CA GLY A 6 -9.81 -37.19 -4.89
C GLY A 6 -8.48 -36.46 -4.98
N ALA A 7 -7.75 -36.38 -3.86
CA ALA A 7 -6.39 -35.85 -3.83
C ALA A 7 -5.58 -36.51 -2.71
N VAL A 8 -4.29 -36.74 -2.96
CA VAL A 8 -3.32 -37.15 -1.95
C VAL A 8 -2.25 -36.07 -1.84
N THR A 9 -2.02 -35.54 -0.64
CA THR A 9 -1.01 -34.50 -0.41
C THR A 9 0.07 -34.99 0.54
N PHE A 10 1.32 -34.88 0.10
CA PHE A 10 2.51 -35.15 0.91
C PHE A 10 3.15 -33.82 1.31
N LEU A 11 3.54 -33.71 2.58
CA LEU A 11 4.29 -32.57 3.11
C LEU A 11 5.77 -32.92 3.21
N GLN A 12 6.59 -32.30 2.37
CA GLN A 12 8.05 -32.30 2.51
C GLN A 12 8.45 -31.10 3.37
N ARG A 13 9.13 -31.34 4.50
CA ARG A 13 9.48 -30.25 5.45
C ARG A 13 10.85 -29.62 5.20
N PHE A 14 11.79 -30.37 4.64
CA PHE A 14 13.18 -29.95 4.49
C PHE A 14 13.62 -29.98 3.03
N GLY A 15 14.43 -28.99 2.64
CA GLY A 15 15.10 -28.95 1.34
C GLY A 15 16.32 -29.86 1.27
N GLY A 16 16.99 -29.92 0.11
CA GLY A 16 18.17 -30.76 -0.09
C GLY A 16 19.37 -30.41 0.81
N ALA A 17 19.42 -29.19 1.35
CA ALA A 17 20.44 -28.76 2.31
C ALA A 17 19.99 -28.90 3.79
N LEU A 18 18.91 -29.66 4.06
CA LEU A 18 18.27 -29.81 5.37
C LEU A 18 17.78 -28.51 6.02
N ASN A 19 17.71 -27.42 5.26
CA ASN A 19 17.05 -26.19 5.70
C ASN A 19 15.52 -26.38 5.70
N LEU A 20 14.84 -25.80 6.69
CA LEU A 20 13.38 -25.80 6.76
C LEU A 20 12.84 -25.13 5.50
N HIS A 21 12.14 -25.91 4.67
CA HIS A 21 11.58 -25.47 3.41
C HIS A 21 10.31 -26.30 3.13
N PRO A 22 9.14 -25.91 3.68
CA PRO A 22 7.91 -26.68 3.52
C PRO A 22 7.39 -26.65 2.07
N HIS A 23 7.26 -27.83 1.46
CA HIS A 23 6.65 -28.05 0.14
C HIS A 23 5.49 -29.02 0.25
N PHE A 24 4.39 -28.71 -0.45
CA PHE A 24 3.23 -29.57 -0.56
C PHE A 24 3.22 -30.20 -1.95
N HIS A 25 3.36 -31.52 -2.01
CA HIS A 25 3.25 -32.29 -3.24
C HIS A 25 1.86 -32.93 -3.26
N SER A 26 0.99 -32.46 -4.14
CA SER A 26 -0.37 -32.99 -4.26
C SER A 26 -0.53 -33.75 -5.58
N VAL A 27 -1.02 -34.98 -5.50
CA VAL A 27 -1.45 -35.77 -6.66
C VAL A 27 -2.96 -35.72 -6.72
N LEU A 28 -3.49 -35.24 -7.85
CA LEU A 28 -4.92 -35.13 -8.11
C LEU A 28 -5.21 -35.96 -9.37
N PRO A 29 -5.89 -37.11 -9.26
CA PRO A 29 -6.35 -37.87 -10.41
C PRO A 29 -7.35 -37.06 -11.23
N ASP A 30 -7.22 -37.11 -12.56
CA ASP A 30 -8.14 -36.43 -13.49
C ASP A 30 -9.37 -37.30 -13.76
N GLY A 31 -10.26 -37.36 -12.77
CA GLY A 31 -11.39 -38.28 -12.77
C GLY A 31 -12.27 -38.15 -11.54
N LEU A 32 -13.34 -38.94 -11.54
CA LEU A 32 -14.30 -39.04 -10.46
C LEU A 32 -14.26 -40.44 -9.86
N PHE A 33 -14.39 -40.52 -8.54
CA PHE A 33 -14.69 -41.75 -7.84
C PHE A 33 -16.21 -41.87 -7.71
N VAL A 34 -16.78 -42.90 -8.34
CA VAL A 34 -18.22 -43.10 -8.47
C VAL A 34 -18.64 -44.35 -7.67
N PRO A 35 -19.72 -44.28 -6.87
CA PRO A 35 -20.21 -45.43 -6.13
C PRO A 35 -20.79 -46.50 -7.05
N VAL A 36 -20.41 -47.75 -6.84
CA VAL A 36 -20.96 -48.89 -7.58
C VAL A 36 -22.20 -49.42 -6.86
N ARG A 37 -23.30 -49.61 -7.59
CA ARG A 37 -24.57 -50.03 -7.00
C ARG A 37 -24.44 -51.41 -6.34
N GLY A 38 -24.70 -51.46 -5.03
CA GLY A 38 -24.66 -52.71 -4.25
C GLY A 38 -23.26 -53.15 -3.82
N ARG A 39 -22.27 -52.25 -3.88
CA ARG A 39 -20.89 -52.46 -3.43
C ARG A 39 -20.44 -51.29 -2.56
N GLU A 40 -19.49 -51.52 -1.66
CA GLU A 40 -18.89 -50.46 -0.84
C GLU A 40 -17.73 -49.76 -1.57
N GLU A 41 -17.19 -50.39 -2.61
CA GLU A 41 -16.09 -49.86 -3.40
C GLU A 41 -16.51 -48.74 -4.36
N LEU A 42 -15.57 -47.82 -4.60
CA LEU A 42 -15.68 -46.78 -5.61
C LEU A 42 -14.94 -47.21 -6.89
N GLU A 43 -15.54 -46.94 -8.04
CA GLU A 43 -14.87 -47.05 -9.33
C GLU A 43 -14.35 -45.70 -9.80
N PHE A 44 -13.17 -45.70 -10.41
CA PHE A 44 -12.57 -44.49 -10.98
C PHE A 44 -13.02 -44.32 -12.44
N GLU A 45 -13.67 -43.20 -12.72
CA GLU A 45 -14.03 -42.76 -14.06
C GLU A 45 -13.13 -41.59 -14.46
N ALA A 46 -12.24 -41.80 -15.45
CA ALA A 46 -11.43 -40.74 -16.00
C ALA A 46 -12.32 -39.68 -16.69
N LEU A 47 -11.99 -38.40 -16.51
CA LEU A 47 -12.69 -37.34 -17.23
C LEU A 47 -12.29 -37.34 -18.71
N PRO A 48 -13.22 -36.96 -19.61
CA PRO A 48 -12.85 -36.69 -20.99
C PRO A 48 -11.88 -35.50 -21.05
N ALA A 49 -11.08 -35.44 -22.10
CA ALA A 49 -10.30 -34.25 -22.39
C ALA A 49 -11.22 -33.02 -22.51
N PRO A 50 -10.79 -31.84 -22.00
CA PRO A 50 -11.61 -30.64 -22.08
C PRO A 50 -11.83 -30.22 -23.54
N SER A 51 -12.98 -29.62 -23.81
CA SER A 51 -13.28 -29.06 -25.13
C SER A 51 -12.46 -27.79 -25.39
N ALA A 52 -12.33 -27.40 -26.67
CA ALA A 52 -11.65 -26.16 -27.02
C ALA A 52 -12.33 -24.93 -26.38
N GLU A 53 -13.67 -24.93 -26.33
CA GLU A 53 -14.48 -23.87 -25.73
C GLU A 53 -14.25 -23.80 -24.21
N GLU A 54 -14.16 -24.95 -23.53
CA GLU A 54 -13.86 -25.02 -22.09
C GLU A 54 -12.47 -24.46 -21.78
N VAL A 55 -11.47 -24.79 -22.60
CA VAL A 55 -10.11 -24.26 -22.48
C VAL A 55 -10.09 -22.75 -22.69
N VAL A 56 -10.79 -22.23 -23.70
CA VAL A 56 -10.90 -20.78 -23.95
C VAL A 56 -11.57 -20.07 -22.76
N ALA A 57 -12.71 -20.58 -22.29
CA ALA A 57 -13.43 -20.00 -21.16
C ALA A 57 -12.58 -19.99 -19.86
N LEU A 58 -11.84 -21.07 -19.60
CA LEU A 58 -10.91 -21.14 -18.47
C LEU A 58 -9.78 -20.13 -18.62
N THR A 59 -9.20 -20.03 -19.81
CA THR A 59 -8.10 -19.09 -20.10
C THR A 59 -8.54 -17.64 -19.89
N GLU A 60 -9.71 -17.24 -20.39
CA GLU A 60 -10.27 -15.91 -20.17
C GLU A 60 -10.53 -15.64 -18.69
N LYS A 61 -11.03 -16.64 -17.95
CA LYS A 61 -11.25 -16.53 -16.50
C LYS A 61 -9.94 -16.33 -15.75
N ILE A 62 -8.89 -17.06 -16.11
CA ILE A 62 -7.56 -16.92 -15.51
C ILE A 62 -6.98 -15.53 -15.84
N ALA A 63 -6.98 -15.12 -17.11
CA ALA A 63 -6.47 -13.83 -17.55
C ALA A 63 -7.14 -12.67 -16.82
N ARG A 64 -8.48 -12.71 -16.68
CA ARG A 64 -9.24 -11.72 -15.91
C ARG A 64 -8.85 -11.70 -14.43
N ARG A 65 -8.68 -12.86 -13.80
CA ARG A 65 -8.30 -12.96 -12.38
C ARG A 65 -6.90 -12.42 -12.14
N ILE A 66 -5.94 -12.81 -12.98
CA ILE A 66 -4.56 -12.32 -12.92
C ILE A 66 -4.54 -10.80 -13.13
N THR A 67 -5.21 -10.29 -14.16
CA THR A 67 -5.30 -8.85 -14.44
C THR A 67 -5.87 -8.08 -13.25
N LYS A 68 -6.95 -8.58 -12.65
CA LYS A 68 -7.54 -7.96 -11.44
C LYS A 68 -6.58 -7.98 -10.26
N ARG A 69 -5.81 -9.06 -10.08
CA ARG A 69 -4.82 -9.16 -8.99
C ARG A 69 -3.66 -8.20 -9.22
N VAL A 70 -3.09 -8.16 -10.42
CA VAL A 70 -1.99 -7.26 -10.78
C VAL A 70 -2.40 -5.81 -10.59
N ARG A 71 -3.59 -5.40 -11.07
CA ARG A 71 -4.10 -4.04 -10.84
C ARG A 71 -4.14 -3.67 -9.36
N ARG A 72 -4.61 -4.58 -8.50
CA ARG A 72 -4.64 -4.34 -7.05
C ARG A 72 -3.24 -4.20 -6.44
N LEU A 73 -2.27 -4.97 -6.93
CA LEU A 73 -0.88 -4.86 -6.46
C LEU A 73 -0.27 -3.52 -6.87
N VAL A 74 -0.45 -3.11 -8.14
CA VAL A 74 0.04 -1.82 -8.63
C VAL A 74 -0.57 -0.64 -7.87
N GLU A 75 -1.88 -0.67 -7.59
CA GLU A 75 -2.51 0.39 -6.80
C GLU A 75 -2.00 0.42 -5.35
N ALA A 76 -1.73 -0.74 -4.74
CA ALA A 76 -1.15 -0.80 -3.40
C ALA A 76 0.27 -0.23 -3.37
N GLU A 77 1.12 -0.59 -4.33
CA GLU A 77 2.49 -0.04 -4.46
C GLU A 77 2.49 1.46 -4.71
N ARG A 78 1.54 1.97 -5.54
CA ARG A 78 1.38 3.40 -5.77
C ARG A 78 1.00 4.15 -4.50
N GLU A 79 0.10 3.59 -3.70
CA GLU A 79 -0.31 4.19 -2.43
C GLU A 79 0.85 4.21 -1.43
N GLU A 80 1.60 3.11 -1.33
CA GLU A 80 2.80 3.05 -0.50
C GLU A 80 3.84 4.09 -0.93
N GLY A 81 4.11 4.21 -2.23
CA GLY A 81 5.00 5.26 -2.75
C GLY A 81 4.52 6.68 -2.43
N ARG A 82 3.21 6.95 -2.52
CA ARG A 82 2.63 8.25 -2.12
C ARG A 82 2.84 8.53 -0.64
N LEU A 83 2.61 7.55 0.23
CA LEU A 83 2.78 7.69 1.68
C LEU A 83 4.25 7.95 2.05
N LEU A 84 5.18 7.26 1.39
CA LEU A 84 6.62 7.48 1.60
C LEU A 84 7.04 8.90 1.21
N GLU A 85 6.57 9.39 0.05
CA GLU A 85 6.83 10.75 -0.42
C GLU A 85 6.27 11.81 0.54
N GLU A 86 5.01 11.67 0.98
CA GLU A 86 4.41 12.58 1.95
C GLU A 86 5.18 12.59 3.27
N THR A 87 5.63 11.41 3.72
CA THR A 87 6.43 11.27 4.95
C THR A 87 7.78 11.98 4.81
N ALA A 88 8.46 11.82 3.68
CA ALA A 88 9.73 12.49 3.39
C ALA A 88 9.57 14.01 3.43
N GLN A 89 8.53 14.55 2.79
CA GLN A 89 8.22 15.99 2.78
C GLN A 89 7.93 16.51 4.20
N ARG A 90 7.17 15.76 5.01
CA ARG A 90 6.92 16.11 6.42
C ARG A 90 8.20 16.11 7.25
N LEU A 91 9.08 15.12 7.09
CA LEU A 91 10.36 15.08 7.77
C LEU A 91 11.26 16.25 7.37
N GLU A 92 11.34 16.57 6.08
CA GLU A 92 12.11 17.72 5.59
C GLU A 92 11.61 19.04 6.17
N SER A 93 10.29 19.26 6.15
CA SER A 93 9.69 20.47 6.74
C SER A 93 9.96 20.58 8.25
N THR A 94 9.90 19.46 8.97
CA THR A 94 10.20 19.38 10.41
C THR A 94 11.67 19.70 10.67
N LEU A 95 12.59 19.15 9.86
CA LEU A 95 14.01 19.44 9.94
C LEU A 95 14.28 20.93 9.74
N LEU A 96 13.72 21.52 8.67
CA LEU A 96 13.86 22.96 8.40
C LEU A 96 13.33 23.82 9.55
N GLN A 97 12.21 23.46 10.17
CA GLN A 97 11.68 24.15 11.34
C GLN A 97 12.62 24.04 12.55
N SER A 98 13.18 22.84 12.80
CA SER A 98 14.10 22.61 13.91
C SER A 98 15.43 23.36 13.78
N MET A 99 15.88 23.63 12.55
CA MET A 99 17.09 24.39 12.26
C MET A 99 16.90 25.90 12.38
N ARG A 100 15.66 26.40 12.59
CA ARG A 100 15.44 27.83 12.85
C ARG A 100 16.02 28.15 14.23
N VAL A 101 17.15 28.86 14.24
CA VAL A 101 17.74 29.39 15.48
C VAL A 101 16.67 30.23 16.18
N PRO A 102 16.35 29.96 17.46
CA PRO A 102 15.46 30.82 18.22
C PRO A 102 16.14 32.19 18.29
N VAL A 103 15.60 33.17 17.59
CA VAL A 103 16.05 34.55 17.75
C VAL A 103 15.53 34.97 19.12
N PRO A 104 16.39 35.24 20.11
CA PRO A 104 15.92 35.82 21.36
C PRO A 104 15.18 37.11 21.00
N GLU A 105 14.00 37.36 21.57
CA GLU A 105 13.37 38.67 21.46
C GLU A 105 14.40 39.69 21.96
N ALA A 106 15.02 40.40 21.01
CA ALA A 106 15.93 41.47 21.31
C ALA A 106 15.09 42.60 21.90
N ARG A 107 14.83 42.51 23.21
CA ARG A 107 14.62 43.69 24.02
C ARG A 107 15.95 44.43 23.96
N LEU A 108 16.04 45.38 23.03
CA LEU A 108 17.15 46.29 22.84
C LEU A 108 17.52 46.90 24.20
N LEU A 109 18.50 46.28 24.86
CA LEU A 109 19.16 46.75 26.07
C LEU A 109 20.23 47.77 25.67
N PHE A 110 19.81 48.87 25.06
CA PHE A 110 20.59 50.10 25.05
C PHE A 110 19.68 51.21 25.57
N GLY A 111 19.67 51.34 26.89
CA GLY A 111 19.15 52.52 27.55
C GLY A 111 20.12 53.68 27.37
N SER A 112 19.57 54.86 27.13
CA SER A 112 19.92 56.06 27.88
C SER A 112 18.69 56.95 27.89
N GLU A 113 18.06 57.03 29.06
CA GLU A 113 17.23 58.16 29.44
C GLU A 113 18.04 59.45 29.29
N SER A 114 17.40 60.48 28.74
CA SER A 114 17.66 61.86 29.14
C SER A 114 16.43 62.68 28.82
N ASP A 115 15.56 62.81 29.82
CA ASP A 115 14.63 63.92 29.95
C ASP A 115 15.43 65.23 30.12
N HIS A 116 15.12 66.24 29.33
CA HIS A 116 14.85 67.59 29.86
C HIS A 116 14.24 68.53 28.81
N GLU A 117 13.28 69.30 29.31
CA GLU A 117 12.38 70.26 28.68
C GLU A 117 13.07 71.47 28.03
N SER A 118 12.49 72.04 26.96
CA SER A 118 11.74 73.31 27.03
C SER A 118 11.32 73.86 25.66
N GLU A 119 10.02 74.15 25.59
CA GLU A 119 9.32 75.30 24.99
C GLU A 119 9.61 75.79 23.55
N GLY A 120 8.52 75.98 22.78
CA GLY A 120 8.38 77.16 21.92
C GLY A 120 7.65 77.01 20.57
N SER A 121 6.37 77.43 20.54
CA SER A 121 5.75 78.31 19.52
C SER A 121 5.48 77.77 18.09
N GLU A 122 4.23 77.39 17.79
CA GLU A 122 3.25 78.12 16.93
C GLU A 122 3.41 78.01 15.39
N ARG A 123 2.47 77.32 14.71
CA ARG A 123 1.47 77.84 13.73
C ARG A 123 1.03 76.84 12.64
N SER A 124 -0.29 76.58 12.63
CA SER A 124 -1.26 76.70 11.51
C SER A 124 -0.97 76.07 10.12
N GLY A 125 -1.84 75.13 9.71
CA GLY A 125 -2.36 75.07 8.33
C GLY A 125 -2.67 73.67 7.76
N PRO A 126 -3.80 73.44 7.04
CA PRO A 126 -4.37 72.10 6.84
C PRO A 126 -4.15 71.51 5.43
N GLY A 127 -4.26 70.18 5.28
CA GLY A 127 -4.42 69.56 3.95
C GLY A 127 -4.18 68.05 3.88
N ARG A 128 -5.26 67.27 3.78
CA ARG A 128 -5.30 65.91 3.19
C ARG A 128 -5.00 65.99 1.66
N PRO A 129 -4.59 64.92 0.92
CA PRO A 129 -5.31 63.64 0.86
C PRO A 129 -4.51 62.35 0.60
N ARG A 130 -5.27 61.25 0.62
CA ARG A 130 -4.95 59.85 0.30
C ARG A 130 -4.31 59.68 -1.09
N LEU A 131 -3.57 58.59 -1.32
CA LEU A 131 -3.62 57.84 -2.58
C LEU A 131 -3.09 56.40 -2.41
N CYS A 132 -3.82 55.46 -3.05
CA CYS A 132 -3.52 54.06 -3.43
C CYS A 132 -3.10 53.05 -2.34
#